data_AF-A0AAD5Y9S1-F1
#
_entry.id   AF-A0AAD5Y9S1-F1
#
_cell.length_a   1.000
_cell.length_b   1.000
_cell.length_c   1.000
_cell.angle_alpha   90.00
_cell.angle_beta   90.00
_cell.angle_gamma   90.00
#
_symmetry.space_group_name_H-M   'P 1'
#
loop_
_entity.id
_entity.type
_entity.pdbx_description
1 polymer ?
#
loop_
_entity_poly.entity_id
_entity_poly.type
_entity_poly.pdbx_seq_one_letter_code
_entity_poly.pdbx_strand_id
1 'polypeptide(L)'
;MYFLLFVSLGRDVVRLLQGVSDIPEFAALLDEITNHPQKLHPEFRGIESIWNSCTEIEYLVSRITPDMEYKLIFILQNVNSKLHYTYLERFKQRFFSPNGTETLYIDIIRYICAVVHPNNSILRSDVVQRWDIIRTILSYIRSIAVGQLAKLALFYDWFFYNPPVDKVMNIEPAALLIERTLLFSEKRVVIGSKTQIASNLIEFMALMCKEFWPLWSNKFVYHFRLAMLDIIEKRVLEYLFLTKNAWKYI
;
A
#
# COMPACT_ATOMS: atom_id res chain seq x y z
N MET A 1 16.45 10.55 -23.80
CA MET A 1 15.71 9.34 -24.22
C MET A 1 15.54 8.32 -23.08
N TYR A 2 16.62 7.69 -22.56
CA TYR A 2 16.48 6.65 -21.51
C TYR A 2 15.88 7.15 -20.18
N PHE A 3 16.15 8.39 -19.77
CA PHE A 3 15.56 8.93 -18.54
C PHE A 3 14.04 9.10 -18.62
N LEU A 4 13.48 9.39 -19.79
CA LEU A 4 12.02 9.48 -19.94
C LEU A 4 11.34 8.11 -19.81
N LEU A 5 12.03 7.02 -20.19
CA LEU A 5 11.55 5.66 -19.92
C LEU A 5 11.51 5.36 -18.42
N PHE A 6 12.49 5.87 -17.66
CA PHE A 6 12.48 5.77 -16.19
C PHE A 6 11.29 6.52 -15.60
N VAL A 7 11.00 7.74 -16.09
CA VAL A 7 9.83 8.53 -15.66
C VAL A 7 8.51 7.78 -15.96
N SER A 8 8.40 7.11 -17.11
CA SER A 8 7.20 6.36 -17.48
C SER A 8 6.96 5.10 -16.66
N LEU A 9 7.90 4.67 -15.79
CA LEU A 9 7.66 3.57 -14.84
C LEU A 9 6.61 3.94 -13.79
N GLY A 10 6.38 5.24 -13.56
CA GLY A 10 5.37 5.73 -12.63
C GLY A 10 5.82 5.73 -11.17
N ARG A 11 4.88 6.06 -10.29
CA ARG A 11 5.15 6.41 -8.88
C ARG A 11 5.94 5.36 -8.09
N ASP A 12 5.76 4.06 -8.35
CA ASP A 12 6.48 3.01 -7.60
C ASP A 12 8.00 3.03 -7.83
N VAL A 13 8.49 3.64 -8.91
CA VAL A 13 9.95 3.79 -9.10
C VAL A 13 10.57 4.66 -8.02
N VAL A 14 9.86 5.70 -7.57
CA VAL A 14 10.31 6.57 -6.48
C VAL A 14 10.31 5.78 -5.16
N ARG A 15 9.28 4.97 -4.90
CA ARG A 15 9.23 4.09 -3.71
C ARG A 15 10.44 3.15 -3.67
N LEU A 16 10.78 2.55 -4.79
CA LEU A 16 11.91 1.62 -4.89
C LEU A 16 13.24 2.37 -4.68
N LEU A 17 13.40 3.55 -5.29
CA LEU A 17 14.60 4.37 -5.15
C LEU A 17 14.81 4.83 -3.70
N GLN A 18 13.74 5.25 -3.02
CA GLN A 18 13.75 5.57 -1.59
C GLN A 18 14.13 4.35 -0.73
N GLY A 19 13.71 3.14 -1.13
CA GLY A 19 14.05 1.90 -0.42
C GLY A 19 15.53 1.51 -0.51
N VAL A 20 16.30 2.12 -1.42
CA VAL A 20 17.74 1.85 -1.62
C VAL A 20 18.60 3.11 -1.48
N SER A 21 18.06 4.20 -0.93
CA SER A 21 18.75 5.49 -0.82
C SER A 21 19.93 5.48 0.16
N ASP A 22 20.13 4.40 0.92
CA ASP A 22 21.34 4.24 1.74
C ASP A 22 22.59 3.99 0.88
N ILE A 23 22.41 3.60 -0.38
CA ILE A 23 23.48 3.44 -1.36
C ILE A 23 23.77 4.83 -1.98
N PRO A 24 25.02 5.34 -1.91
CA PRO A 24 25.37 6.70 -2.32
C PRO A 24 24.92 7.09 -3.74
N GLU A 25 25.02 6.16 -4.69
CA GLU A 25 24.64 6.36 -6.08
C GLU A 25 23.13 6.60 -6.23
N PHE A 26 22.31 5.87 -5.47
CA PHE A 26 20.86 6.05 -5.46
C PHE A 26 20.43 7.27 -4.65
N ALA A 27 21.15 7.61 -3.59
CA ALA A 27 20.95 8.86 -2.86
C ALA A 27 21.19 10.07 -3.78
N ALA A 28 22.30 10.07 -4.52
CA ALA A 28 22.65 11.12 -5.48
C ALA A 28 21.61 11.21 -6.60
N LEU A 29 21.14 10.09 -7.14
CA LEU A 29 20.07 10.08 -8.14
C LEU A 29 18.76 10.67 -7.58
N LEU A 30 18.37 10.31 -6.36
CA LEU A 30 17.16 10.85 -5.73
C LEU A 30 17.29 12.36 -5.47
N ASP A 31 18.46 12.84 -5.06
CA ASP A 31 18.77 14.26 -4.93
C ASP A 31 18.68 14.99 -6.28
N GLU A 32 19.25 14.44 -7.36
CA GLU A 32 19.16 15.05 -8.68
C GLU A 32 17.72 15.09 -9.22
N ILE A 33 16.94 14.01 -9.02
CA ILE A 33 15.51 13.96 -9.41
C ILE A 33 14.72 15.07 -8.71
N THR A 34 15.13 15.39 -7.49
CA THR A 34 14.42 16.30 -6.60
C THR A 34 14.83 17.76 -6.81
N ASN A 35 16.12 18.03 -6.71
CA ASN A 35 16.69 19.37 -6.62
C ASN A 35 17.23 19.87 -7.96
N HIS A 36 17.56 18.95 -8.88
CA HIS A 36 18.20 19.28 -10.15
C HIS A 36 17.61 18.52 -11.36
N PRO A 37 16.28 18.45 -11.52
CA PRO A 37 15.65 17.59 -12.52
C PRO A 37 16.09 17.87 -13.96
N GLN A 38 16.46 19.12 -14.26
CA GLN A 38 16.94 19.54 -15.58
C GLN A 38 18.31 18.97 -15.95
N LYS A 39 19.12 18.54 -14.96
CA LYS A 39 20.39 17.83 -15.23
C LYS A 39 20.15 16.44 -15.81
N LEU A 40 19.03 15.80 -15.43
CA LEU A 40 18.66 14.47 -15.91
C LEU A 40 18.01 14.52 -17.29
N HIS A 41 17.13 15.49 -17.51
CA HIS A 41 16.52 15.74 -18.82
C HIS A 41 15.92 17.16 -18.93
N PRO A 42 16.12 17.89 -20.05
CA PRO A 42 15.60 19.27 -20.22
C PRO A 42 14.08 19.43 -20.16
N GLU A 43 13.33 18.34 -20.33
CA GLU A 43 11.86 18.34 -20.26
C GLU A 43 11.33 17.76 -18.95
N PHE A 44 12.20 17.29 -18.06
CA PHE A 44 11.76 16.66 -16.82
C PHE A 44 11.28 17.73 -15.83
N ARG A 45 9.98 17.73 -15.55
CA ARG A 45 9.31 18.72 -14.68
C ARG A 45 9.51 18.46 -13.19
N GLY A 46 10.36 17.49 -12.83
CA GLY A 46 10.63 17.08 -11.47
C GLY A 46 9.77 15.92 -11.00
N ILE A 47 10.04 15.50 -9.76
CA ILE A 47 9.48 14.29 -9.12
C ILE A 47 7.95 14.22 -9.14
N GLU A 48 7.26 15.37 -9.11
CA GLU A 48 5.80 15.49 -9.24
C GLU A 48 5.26 14.75 -10.46
N SER A 49 5.96 14.85 -11.60
CA SER A 49 5.54 14.20 -12.84
C SER A 49 5.58 12.67 -12.74
N ILE A 50 6.48 12.11 -11.93
CA ILE A 50 6.57 10.67 -11.68
C ILE A 50 5.47 10.23 -10.72
N TRP A 51 5.26 10.98 -9.62
CA TRP A 51 4.24 10.66 -8.63
C TRP A 51 2.82 10.69 -9.19
N ASN A 52 2.52 11.66 -10.06
CA ASN A 52 1.22 11.77 -10.72
C ASN A 52 1.01 10.70 -11.80
N SER A 53 2.04 9.96 -12.20
CA SER A 53 1.92 8.83 -13.12
C SER A 53 1.66 7.55 -12.34
N CYS A 54 0.57 6.85 -12.68
CA CYS A 54 0.33 5.51 -12.15
C CYS A 54 1.43 4.55 -12.64
N THR A 55 1.77 3.58 -11.79
CA THR A 55 2.65 2.47 -12.18
C THR A 55 1.84 1.48 -12.99
N GLU A 56 2.33 1.10 -14.17
CA GLU A 56 1.70 0.03 -14.97
C GLU A 56 1.73 -1.32 -14.23
N ILE A 57 0.66 -2.09 -14.37
CA ILE A 57 0.45 -3.30 -13.57
C ILE A 57 1.50 -4.38 -13.86
N GLU A 58 2.03 -4.43 -15.08
CA GLU A 58 3.04 -5.37 -15.53
C GLU A 58 4.32 -5.23 -14.71
N TYR A 59 4.69 -4.00 -14.33
CA TYR A 59 5.84 -3.77 -13.47
C TYR A 59 5.61 -4.35 -12.07
N LEU A 60 4.40 -4.24 -11.52
CA LEU A 60 4.06 -4.79 -10.21
C LEU A 60 3.97 -6.32 -10.23
N VAL A 61 3.41 -6.90 -11.30
CA VAL A 61 3.39 -8.36 -11.53
C VAL A 61 4.81 -8.90 -11.61
N SER A 62 5.73 -8.21 -12.31
CA SER A 62 7.12 -8.64 -12.47
C SER A 62 7.92 -8.74 -11.16
N ARG A 63 7.41 -8.17 -10.06
CA ARG A 63 8.05 -8.22 -8.73
C ARG A 63 7.79 -9.51 -7.96
N ILE A 64 6.86 -10.33 -8.41
CA ILE A 64 6.58 -11.63 -7.81
C ILE A 64 6.78 -12.75 -8.83
N THR A 65 7.04 -13.97 -8.36
CA THR A 65 7.19 -15.10 -9.29
C THR A 65 5.81 -15.56 -9.79
N PRO A 66 5.71 -16.17 -10.98
CA PRO A 66 4.44 -16.69 -11.49
C PRO A 66 3.77 -17.70 -10.54
N ASP A 67 4.55 -18.47 -9.77
CA ASP A 67 4.04 -19.40 -8.77
C ASP A 67 3.47 -18.70 -7.52
N MET A 68 4.07 -17.58 -7.10
CA MET A 68 3.50 -16.73 -6.05
C MET A 68 2.18 -16.11 -6.53
N GLU A 69 2.18 -15.58 -7.75
CA GLU A 69 1.01 -14.97 -8.40
C GLU A 69 -0.17 -15.94 -8.44
N TYR A 70 0.05 -17.13 -9.03
CA TYR A 70 -0.95 -18.18 -9.14
C TYR A 70 -1.57 -18.54 -7.79
N LYS A 71 -0.75 -18.66 -6.74
CA LYS A 71 -1.23 -19.01 -5.41
C LYS A 71 -1.94 -17.86 -4.70
N LEU A 72 -1.47 -16.62 -4.83
CA LEU A 72 -2.16 -15.46 -4.26
C LEU A 72 -3.54 -15.29 -4.90
N ILE A 73 -3.62 -15.42 -6.23
CA ILE A 73 -4.89 -15.38 -6.97
C ILE A 73 -5.80 -16.51 -6.50
N PHE A 74 -5.29 -17.75 -6.37
CA PHE A 74 -6.09 -18.86 -5.87
C PHE A 74 -6.69 -18.57 -4.49
N ILE A 75 -5.87 -18.03 -3.56
CA ILE A 75 -6.34 -17.67 -2.22
C ILE A 75 -7.43 -16.60 -2.29
N LEU A 76 -7.22 -15.55 -3.08
CA LEU A 76 -8.12 -14.40 -3.17
C LEU A 76 -9.38 -14.64 -4.02
N GLN A 77 -9.47 -15.75 -4.73
CA GLN A 77 -10.63 -16.06 -5.58
C GLN A 77 -11.38 -17.33 -5.17
N ASN A 78 -10.73 -18.27 -4.48
CA ASN A 78 -11.29 -19.62 -4.26
C ASN A 78 -11.26 -20.06 -2.79
N VAL A 79 -10.40 -19.48 -1.95
CA VAL A 79 -10.24 -19.96 -0.58
C VAL A 79 -11.29 -19.32 0.32
N ASN A 80 -12.01 -20.17 1.06
CA ASN A 80 -12.93 -19.73 2.10
C ASN A 80 -12.18 -18.97 3.20
N SER A 81 -12.73 -17.84 3.66
CA SER A 81 -12.21 -16.99 4.72
C SER A 81 -11.89 -17.75 6.03
N LYS A 82 -12.61 -18.82 6.34
CA LYS A 82 -12.33 -19.68 7.51
C LYS A 82 -10.99 -20.41 7.41
N LEU A 83 -10.47 -20.60 6.19
CA LEU A 83 -9.20 -21.29 5.91
C LEU A 83 -8.04 -20.32 5.63
N HIS A 84 -8.24 -19.00 5.76
CA HIS A 84 -7.24 -17.98 5.42
C HIS A 84 -5.86 -18.28 6.03
N TYR A 85 -5.83 -18.56 7.34
CA TYR A 85 -4.59 -18.79 8.07
C TYR A 85 -3.85 -20.02 7.55
N THR A 86 -4.55 -21.12 7.31
CA THR A 86 -3.96 -22.36 6.79
C THR A 86 -3.30 -22.16 5.43
N TYR A 87 -3.96 -21.44 4.51
CA TYR A 87 -3.40 -21.20 3.18
C TYR A 87 -2.25 -20.19 3.20
N LEU A 88 -2.33 -19.14 4.03
CA LEU A 88 -1.26 -18.16 4.17
C LEU A 88 -0.02 -18.72 4.86
N GLU A 89 -0.17 -19.59 5.87
CA GLU A 89 0.99 -20.28 6.47
C GLU A 89 1.66 -21.20 5.46
N ARG A 90 0.91 -21.93 4.63
CA ARG A 90 1.48 -22.75 3.54
C ARG A 90 2.16 -21.90 2.47
N PHE A 91 1.56 -20.76 2.12
CA PHE A 91 2.19 -19.78 1.22
C PHE A 91 3.51 -19.32 1.82
N LYS A 92 3.51 -18.95 3.10
CA LYS A 92 4.69 -18.47 3.80
C LYS A 92 5.80 -19.51 3.88
N GLN A 93 5.48 -20.74 4.27
CA GLN A 93 6.45 -21.84 4.35
C GLN A 93 7.14 -22.13 3.01
N ARG A 94 6.43 -21.92 1.88
CA ARG A 94 7.00 -22.14 0.55
C ARG A 94 7.88 -20.99 0.08
N PHE A 95 7.48 -19.75 0.34
CA PHE A 95 8.06 -18.58 -0.32
C PHE A 95 8.90 -17.68 0.58
N PHE A 96 8.71 -17.75 1.90
CA PHE A 96 9.49 -16.99 2.85
C PHE A 96 10.36 -17.95 3.66
N SER A 97 11.66 -17.89 3.42
CA SER A 97 12.64 -18.58 4.25
C SER A 97 12.75 -17.88 5.62
N PRO A 98 12.95 -18.61 6.72
CA PRO A 98 13.27 -18.01 8.02
C PRO A 98 14.47 -17.05 7.99
N ASN A 99 15.38 -17.24 7.03
CA ASN A 99 16.58 -16.42 6.80
C ASN A 99 16.49 -15.58 5.51
N GLY A 100 15.32 -15.53 4.85
CA GLY A 100 15.11 -14.77 3.62
C GLY A 100 14.90 -13.27 3.89
N THR A 101 14.92 -12.47 2.83
CA THR A 101 14.64 -11.03 2.94
C THR A 101 13.15 -10.78 3.15
N GLU A 102 12.81 -9.97 4.15
CA GLU A 102 11.41 -9.56 4.41
C GLU A 102 10.89 -8.54 3.38
N THR A 103 11.77 -8.00 2.51
CA THR A 103 11.40 -7.01 1.50
C THR A 103 10.37 -7.51 0.48
N LEU A 104 10.30 -8.82 0.25
CA LEU A 104 9.28 -9.42 -0.63
C LEU A 104 7.84 -9.20 -0.11
N TYR A 105 7.64 -9.03 1.20
CA TYR A 105 6.33 -8.68 1.75
C TYR A 105 5.82 -7.34 1.20
N ILE A 106 6.72 -6.39 0.95
CA ILE A 106 6.40 -5.06 0.41
C ILE A 106 5.86 -5.20 -1.02
N ASP A 107 6.55 -5.98 -1.86
CA ASP A 107 6.16 -6.22 -3.26
C ASP A 107 4.82 -6.98 -3.33
N ILE A 108 4.57 -7.93 -2.43
CA ILE A 108 3.28 -8.63 -2.35
C ILE A 108 2.14 -7.70 -1.89
N ILE A 109 2.39 -6.78 -0.95
CA ILE A 109 1.39 -5.78 -0.56
C ILE A 109 1.02 -4.89 -1.75
N ARG A 110 2.01 -4.40 -2.51
CA ARG A 110 1.75 -3.61 -3.73
C ARG A 110 0.96 -4.41 -4.76
N TYR A 111 1.34 -5.66 -4.99
CA TYR A 111 0.63 -6.56 -5.89
C TYR A 111 -0.85 -6.73 -5.49
N ILE A 112 -1.12 -7.01 -4.21
CA ILE A 112 -2.50 -7.20 -3.71
C ILE A 112 -3.32 -5.90 -3.85
N CYS A 113 -2.74 -4.74 -3.55
CA CYS A 113 -3.45 -3.47 -3.65
C CYS A 113 -3.76 -3.10 -5.11
N ALA A 114 -2.75 -3.09 -5.98
CA ALA A 114 -2.84 -2.46 -7.29
C ALA A 114 -3.14 -3.43 -8.44
N VAL A 115 -2.89 -4.74 -8.28
CA VAL A 115 -3.11 -5.74 -9.34
C VAL A 115 -4.35 -6.58 -9.08
N VAL A 116 -4.56 -7.04 -7.84
CA VAL A 116 -5.70 -7.93 -7.54
C VAL A 116 -6.95 -7.10 -7.27
N HIS A 117 -7.85 -7.06 -8.26
CA HIS A 117 -9.15 -6.36 -8.18
C HIS A 117 -10.30 -7.36 -8.31
N PRO A 118 -10.80 -7.93 -7.20
CA PRO A 118 -11.87 -8.91 -7.22
C PRO A 118 -13.18 -8.32 -7.77
N ASN A 119 -13.93 -9.09 -8.54
CA ASN A 119 -15.24 -8.66 -8.99
C ASN A 119 -16.28 -8.71 -7.85
N ASN A 120 -17.43 -8.07 -8.06
CA ASN A 120 -18.50 -7.97 -7.06
C ASN A 120 -19.02 -9.31 -6.52
N SER A 121 -18.92 -10.40 -7.30
CA SER A 121 -19.35 -11.72 -6.83
C SER A 121 -18.40 -12.27 -5.77
N ILE A 122 -17.10 -12.05 -5.92
CA ILE A 122 -16.07 -12.43 -4.94
C ILE A 122 -16.13 -11.52 -3.71
N LEU A 123 -16.34 -10.22 -3.89
CA LEU A 123 -16.46 -9.27 -2.77
C LEU A 123 -17.65 -9.58 -1.84
N ARG A 124 -18.72 -10.21 -2.37
CA ARG A 124 -19.92 -10.59 -1.61
C ARG A 124 -19.94 -12.04 -1.16
N SER A 125 -18.93 -12.83 -1.50
CA SER A 125 -18.83 -14.23 -1.11
C SER A 125 -18.10 -14.40 0.23
N ASP A 126 -17.91 -15.64 0.64
CA ASP A 126 -17.14 -15.99 1.84
C ASP A 126 -15.64 -16.22 1.56
N VAL A 127 -15.16 -15.81 0.38
CA VAL A 127 -13.75 -15.88 -0.02
C VAL A 127 -12.88 -14.94 0.82
N VAL A 128 -11.62 -15.32 1.03
CA VAL A 128 -10.61 -14.48 1.70
C VAL A 128 -10.53 -13.11 1.04
N GLN A 129 -10.62 -12.06 1.86
CA GLN A 129 -10.57 -10.68 1.39
C GLN A 129 -9.15 -10.12 1.43
N ARG A 130 -8.84 -9.17 0.53
CA ARG A 130 -7.50 -8.60 0.36
C ARG A 130 -6.92 -7.99 1.64
N TRP A 131 -7.74 -7.23 2.36
CA TRP A 131 -7.34 -6.60 3.62
C TRP A 131 -6.90 -7.62 4.68
N ASP A 132 -7.48 -8.82 4.68
CA ASP A 132 -7.19 -9.87 5.67
C ASP A 132 -5.84 -10.55 5.40
N ILE A 133 -5.50 -10.71 4.11
CA ILE A 133 -4.17 -11.15 3.69
C ILE A 133 -3.12 -10.11 4.08
N ILE A 134 -3.36 -8.83 3.76
CA ILE A 134 -2.42 -7.75 4.10
C ILE A 134 -2.19 -7.69 5.61
N ARG A 135 -3.26 -7.78 6.43
CA ARG A 135 -3.15 -7.82 7.89
C ARG A 135 -2.26 -8.97 8.36
N THR A 136 -2.46 -10.15 7.80
CA THR A 136 -1.67 -11.34 8.14
C THR A 136 -0.21 -11.18 7.73
N ILE A 137 0.06 -10.66 6.52
CA ILE A 137 1.41 -10.38 6.04
C ILE A 137 2.13 -9.37 6.95
N LEU A 138 1.46 -8.28 7.34
CA LEU A 138 2.03 -7.29 8.26
C LEU A 138 2.43 -7.92 9.61
N SER A 139 1.70 -8.93 10.07
CA SER A 139 2.03 -9.66 11.31
C SER A 139 3.24 -10.58 11.20
N TYR A 140 3.68 -10.90 9.98
CA TYR A 140 4.85 -11.74 9.74
C TYR A 140 6.17 -10.96 9.71
N ILE A 141 6.10 -9.65 9.50
CA ILE A 141 7.27 -8.78 9.41
C ILE A 141 7.87 -8.58 10.80
N ARG A 142 9.18 -8.85 10.95
CA ARG A 142 9.90 -8.68 12.22
C ARG A 142 10.76 -7.43 12.21
N SER A 143 11.33 -7.06 11.07
CA SER A 143 12.15 -5.86 10.94
C SER A 143 11.28 -4.62 11.04
N ILE A 144 11.64 -3.72 11.96
CA ILE A 144 10.95 -2.43 12.14
C ILE A 144 11.03 -1.61 10.85
N ALA A 145 12.20 -1.56 10.21
CA ALA A 145 12.41 -0.83 8.96
C ALA A 145 11.52 -1.37 7.83
N VAL A 146 11.49 -2.69 7.66
CA VAL A 146 10.61 -3.33 6.66
C VAL A 146 9.14 -3.10 7.00
N GLY A 147 8.77 -3.09 8.28
CA GLY A 147 7.43 -2.76 8.74
C GLY A 147 7.00 -1.36 8.32
N GLN A 148 7.87 -0.35 8.41
CA GLN A 148 7.56 1.00 7.94
C GLN A 148 7.44 1.06 6.41
N LEU A 149 8.33 0.38 5.68
CA LEU A 149 8.25 0.30 4.21
C LEU A 149 6.99 -0.44 3.73
N ALA A 150 6.54 -1.46 4.46
CA ALA A 150 5.31 -2.19 4.16
C ALA A 150 4.06 -1.32 4.38
N LYS A 151 4.04 -0.50 5.44
CA LYS A 151 2.98 0.51 5.64
C LYS A 151 3.02 1.57 4.54
N LEU A 152 4.21 2.03 4.14
CA LEU A 152 4.37 2.96 3.03
C LEU A 152 3.81 2.36 1.74
N ALA A 153 4.11 1.10 1.43
CA ALA A 153 3.57 0.40 0.27
C ALA A 153 2.04 0.25 0.30
N LEU A 154 1.47 -0.01 1.49
CA LEU A 154 0.02 -0.10 1.69
C LEU A 154 -0.67 1.24 1.43
N PHE A 155 -0.07 2.35 1.84
CA PHE A 155 -0.62 3.69 1.67
C PHE A 155 -0.09 4.43 0.44
N TYR A 156 0.73 3.80 -0.41
CA TYR A 156 1.47 4.55 -1.44
C TYR A 156 0.56 5.29 -2.43
N ASP A 157 -0.53 4.63 -2.86
CA ASP A 157 -1.51 5.23 -3.77
C ASP A 157 -2.37 6.32 -3.12
N TRP A 158 -2.39 6.39 -1.78
CA TRP A 158 -3.13 7.42 -1.05
C TRP A 158 -2.48 8.80 -1.14
N PHE A 159 -1.15 8.86 -1.18
CA PHE A 159 -0.40 10.14 -1.23
C PHE A 159 -0.67 10.94 -2.50
N PHE A 160 -1.06 10.26 -3.58
CA PHE A 160 -1.20 10.83 -4.92
C PHE A 160 -2.57 10.52 -5.54
N TYR A 161 -3.55 10.15 -4.71
CA TYR A 161 -4.83 9.65 -5.18
C TYR A 161 -5.57 10.71 -6.01
N ASN A 162 -5.99 10.33 -7.20
CA ASN A 162 -6.73 11.14 -8.13
C ASN A 162 -7.92 10.33 -8.69
N PRO A 163 -9.15 10.50 -8.17
CA PRO A 163 -10.31 9.67 -8.53
C PRO A 163 -10.62 9.52 -10.05
N PRO A 164 -10.38 10.54 -10.91
CA PRO A 164 -10.49 10.38 -12.36
C PRO A 164 -9.55 9.35 -13.00
N VAL A 165 -8.42 9.03 -12.37
CA VAL A 165 -7.36 8.18 -12.95
C VAL A 165 -7.11 6.94 -12.09
N ASP A 166 -7.02 7.11 -10.78
CA ASP A 166 -6.75 6.04 -9.83
C ASP A 166 -8.02 5.24 -9.52
N LYS A 167 -7.84 3.95 -9.22
CA LYS A 167 -8.95 3.05 -8.85
C LYS A 167 -9.09 3.02 -7.32
N VAL A 168 -10.32 3.17 -6.84
CA VAL A 168 -10.64 2.98 -5.40
C VAL A 168 -10.15 1.64 -4.86
N MET A 169 -10.10 0.61 -5.72
CA MET A 169 -9.59 -0.71 -5.36
C MET A 169 -8.11 -0.73 -4.96
N ASN A 170 -7.31 0.28 -5.34
CA ASN A 170 -5.91 0.42 -4.92
C ASN A 170 -5.79 0.86 -3.45
N ILE A 171 -6.75 1.66 -2.98
CA ILE A 171 -6.73 2.28 -1.65
C ILE A 171 -7.64 1.56 -0.65
N GLU A 172 -8.70 0.89 -1.10
CA GLU A 172 -9.66 0.21 -0.23
C GLU A 172 -9.06 -0.79 0.76
N PRO A 173 -7.99 -1.57 0.44
CA PRO A 173 -7.55 -2.62 1.34
C PRO A 173 -7.06 -2.07 2.68
N ALA A 174 -6.42 -0.89 2.67
CA ALA A 174 -5.97 -0.21 3.87
C ALA A 174 -7.15 0.27 4.72
N ALA A 175 -8.16 0.88 4.07
CA ALA A 175 -9.35 1.39 4.73
C ALA A 175 -10.16 0.27 5.38
N LEU A 176 -10.41 -0.82 4.65
CA LEU A 176 -11.09 -2.01 5.15
C LEU A 176 -10.28 -2.69 6.27
N LEU A 177 -8.95 -2.76 6.16
CA LEU A 177 -8.12 -3.32 7.22
C LEU A 177 -8.32 -2.56 8.53
N ILE A 178 -8.24 -1.23 8.50
CA ILE A 178 -8.45 -0.38 9.67
C ILE A 178 -9.88 -0.57 10.21
N GLU A 179 -10.90 -0.38 9.37
CA GLU A 179 -12.30 -0.42 9.79
C GLU A 179 -12.68 -1.80 10.37
N ARG A 180 -12.36 -2.89 9.68
CA ARG A 180 -12.66 -4.24 10.15
C ARG A 180 -11.92 -4.56 11.43
N THR A 181 -10.65 -4.18 11.55
CA THR A 181 -9.87 -4.42 12.78
C THR A 181 -10.47 -3.69 13.98
N LEU A 182 -10.97 -2.46 13.79
CA LEU A 182 -11.66 -1.70 14.85
C LEU A 182 -13.03 -2.32 15.18
N LEU A 183 -13.87 -2.61 14.18
CA LEU A 183 -15.21 -3.18 14.41
C LEU A 183 -15.18 -4.58 15.05
N PHE A 184 -14.20 -5.41 14.72
CA PHE A 184 -14.02 -6.72 15.37
C PHE A 184 -13.66 -6.58 16.86
N SER A 185 -13.04 -5.47 17.27
CA SER A 185 -12.70 -5.19 18.68
C SER A 185 -13.90 -4.78 19.53
N GLU A 186 -14.94 -4.19 18.92
CA GLU A 186 -16.15 -3.78 19.65
C GLU A 186 -17.09 -4.94 19.98
N LYS A 187 -17.10 -5.99 19.15
CA LYS A 187 -17.99 -7.16 19.34
C LYS A 187 -17.46 -8.23 20.30
N ARG A 188 -16.20 -8.14 20.71
CA ARG A 188 -15.59 -9.03 21.72
C ARG A 188 -14.77 -8.17 22.66
N VAL A 189 -15.17 -8.10 23.92
CA VAL A 189 -14.49 -7.39 25.03
C VAL A 189 -13.10 -7.98 25.24
N VAL A 190 -12.17 -7.68 24.34
CA VAL A 190 -10.73 -7.98 24.43
C VAL A 190 -10.02 -6.78 23.82
N ILE A 191 -9.77 -5.78 24.66
CA ILE A 191 -8.81 -4.71 24.37
C ILE A 191 -7.43 -5.37 24.48
N GLY A 192 -6.86 -5.74 23.34
CA GLY A 192 -5.56 -6.41 23.22
C GLY A 192 -4.99 -6.26 21.81
N SER A 193 -3.76 -6.76 21.60
CA SER A 193 -2.84 -6.57 20.45
C SER A 193 -3.43 -6.45 19.02
N LYS A 194 -4.67 -6.88 18.77
CA LYS A 194 -5.38 -6.72 17.50
C LYS A 194 -5.71 -5.27 17.16
N THR A 195 -6.08 -4.43 18.13
CA THR A 195 -6.33 -2.99 17.87
C THR A 195 -5.04 -2.22 17.57
N GLN A 196 -3.89 -2.73 18.02
CA GLN A 196 -2.59 -2.09 17.82
C GLN A 196 -2.25 -1.92 16.34
N ILE A 197 -2.63 -2.86 15.47
CA ILE A 197 -2.38 -2.75 14.03
C ILE A 197 -3.15 -1.56 13.46
N ALA A 198 -4.44 -1.42 13.78
CA ALA A 198 -5.25 -0.30 13.31
C ALA A 198 -4.72 1.04 13.84
N SER A 199 -4.39 1.13 15.14
CA SER A 199 -3.79 2.33 15.73
C SER A 199 -2.47 2.71 15.06
N ASN A 200 -1.58 1.74 14.85
CA ASN A 200 -0.29 1.95 14.19
C ASN A 200 -0.44 2.40 12.72
N LEU A 201 -1.49 1.98 12.03
CA LEU A 201 -1.77 2.40 10.66
C LEU A 201 -2.33 3.82 10.61
N ILE A 202 -3.26 4.15 11.52
CA ILE A 202 -3.79 5.52 11.64
C ILE A 202 -2.68 6.50 12.02
N GLU A 203 -1.84 6.14 12.99
CA GLU A 203 -0.67 6.94 13.38
C GLU A 203 0.30 7.12 12.20
N PHE A 204 0.60 6.04 11.48
CA PHE A 204 1.43 6.11 10.29
C PHE A 204 0.86 7.06 9.23
N MET A 205 -0.45 7.00 8.93
CA MET A 205 -1.09 7.94 8.00
C MET A 205 -0.93 9.40 8.46
N ALA A 206 -1.17 9.67 9.74
CA ALA A 206 -1.08 11.01 10.33
C ALA A 206 0.33 11.59 10.22
N LEU A 207 1.34 10.78 10.56
CA LEU A 207 2.74 11.19 10.52
C LEU A 207 3.23 11.36 9.09
N MET A 208 2.94 10.40 8.20
CA MET A 208 3.46 10.45 6.84
C MET A 208 2.90 11.60 6.00
N CYS A 209 1.70 12.10 6.30
CA CYS A 209 1.23 13.34 5.69
C CYS A 209 2.15 14.54 5.96
N LYS A 210 2.93 14.53 7.05
CA LYS A 210 3.89 15.59 7.41
C LYS A 210 5.32 15.23 7.04
N GLU A 211 5.70 13.99 7.29
CA GLU A 211 7.09 13.54 7.24
C GLU A 211 7.51 12.93 5.90
N PHE A 212 6.59 12.41 5.08
CA PHE A 212 6.96 11.72 3.84
C PHE A 212 7.71 12.63 2.87
N TRP A 213 7.20 13.86 2.74
CA TRP A 213 7.80 14.92 1.96
C TRP A 213 7.30 16.27 2.47
N PRO A 214 8.01 16.97 3.36
CA PRO A 214 7.48 18.12 4.10
C PRO A 214 6.93 19.24 3.22
N LEU A 215 7.58 19.51 2.08
CA LEU A 215 7.16 20.52 1.09
C LEU A 215 5.81 20.19 0.43
N TRP A 216 5.35 18.95 0.54
CA TRP A 216 4.13 18.43 -0.07
C TRP A 216 3.05 18.08 0.95
N SER A 217 3.28 18.37 2.23
CA SER A 217 2.38 18.00 3.32
C SER A 217 0.92 18.37 3.06
N ASN A 218 0.67 19.61 2.62
CA ASN A 218 -0.67 20.07 2.27
C ASN A 218 -1.30 19.29 1.10
N LYS A 219 -0.50 18.92 0.09
CA LYS A 219 -0.97 18.10 -1.04
C LYS A 219 -1.33 16.69 -0.57
N PHE A 220 -0.52 16.08 0.30
CA PHE A 220 -0.83 14.76 0.85
C PHE A 220 -2.12 14.77 1.65
N VAL A 221 -2.30 15.75 2.55
CA VAL A 221 -3.57 15.89 3.28
C VAL A 221 -4.76 16.02 2.33
N TYR A 222 -4.60 16.77 1.23
CA TYR A 222 -5.63 16.87 0.18
C TYR A 222 -5.92 15.52 -0.49
N HIS A 223 -4.90 14.79 -0.96
CA HIS A 223 -5.08 13.49 -1.61
C HIS A 223 -5.67 12.43 -0.68
N PHE A 224 -5.26 12.39 0.59
CA PHE A 224 -5.88 11.53 1.60
C PHE A 224 -7.36 11.86 1.81
N ARG A 225 -7.74 13.14 1.82
CA ARG A 225 -9.16 13.54 1.90
C ARG A 225 -9.94 13.09 0.66
N LEU A 226 -9.38 13.26 -0.54
CA LEU A 226 -10.01 12.76 -1.76
C LEU A 226 -10.22 11.24 -1.73
N ALA A 227 -9.19 10.49 -1.34
CA ALA A 227 -9.25 9.04 -1.19
C ALA A 227 -10.38 8.62 -0.24
N MET A 228 -10.51 9.29 0.91
CA MET A 228 -11.57 9.00 1.87
C MET A 228 -12.97 9.32 1.35
N LEU A 229 -13.14 10.45 0.65
CA LEU A 229 -14.43 10.82 0.06
C LEU A 229 -14.86 9.79 -0.98
N ASP A 230 -13.96 9.38 -1.87
CA ASP A 230 -14.28 8.40 -2.90
C ASP A 230 -14.57 7.00 -2.30
N ILE A 231 -13.85 6.58 -1.26
CA ILE A 231 -14.17 5.34 -0.50
C ILE A 231 -15.62 5.33 0.01
N ILE A 232 -16.11 6.47 0.52
CA ILE A 232 -17.49 6.60 1.02
C ILE A 232 -18.47 6.66 -0.15
N GLU A 233 -18.16 7.45 -1.18
CA GLU A 233 -19.03 7.61 -2.36
C GLU A 233 -19.25 6.27 -3.07
N LYS A 234 -18.18 5.46 -3.20
CA LYS A 234 -18.23 4.10 -3.76
C LYS A 234 -18.78 3.05 -2.79
N ARG A 235 -19.16 3.44 -1.57
CA ARG A 235 -19.71 2.57 -0.51
C ARG A 235 -18.79 1.40 -0.16
N VAL A 236 -17.47 1.61 -0.24
CA VAL A 236 -16.48 0.68 0.33
C VAL A 236 -16.66 0.63 1.84
N LEU A 237 -16.86 1.81 2.46
CA LEU A 237 -17.26 1.99 3.85
C LEU A 237 -18.60 2.72 3.91
N GLU A 238 -19.52 2.30 4.79
CA GLU A 238 -20.84 2.94 4.94
C GLU A 238 -20.74 4.34 5.56
N TYR A 239 -19.83 4.49 6.52
CA TYR A 239 -19.49 5.74 7.17
C TYR A 239 -18.07 5.65 7.70
N LEU A 240 -17.45 6.80 7.91
CA LEU A 240 -16.21 6.89 8.63
C LEU A 240 -16.46 6.56 10.11
N PHE A 241 -16.18 5.33 10.55
CA PHE A 241 -16.29 4.97 11.97
C PHE A 241 -15.44 5.90 12.88
N LEU A 242 -14.40 6.51 12.30
CA LEU A 242 -13.47 7.42 12.97
C LEU A 242 -13.93 8.89 13.03
N THR A 243 -15.15 9.24 12.56
CA THR A 243 -15.68 10.61 12.68
C THR A 243 -16.43 10.81 13.98
N LYS A 244 -15.71 11.26 15.00
CA LYS A 244 -16.12 12.44 15.77
C LYS A 244 -14.93 13.25 16.27
N ASN A 245 -13.77 12.62 16.55
CA ASN A 245 -12.60 13.34 17.07
C ASN A 245 -11.23 12.97 16.45
N ALA A 246 -11.04 11.81 15.81
CA ALA A 246 -9.70 11.36 15.40
C ALA A 246 -9.09 12.17 14.23
N TRP A 247 -9.91 12.54 13.24
CA TRP A 247 -9.44 13.23 12.03
C TRP A 247 -9.37 14.75 12.13
N LYS A 248 -9.76 15.36 13.26
CA LYS A 248 -9.46 16.78 13.50
C LYS A 248 -7.95 17.04 13.67
N TYR A 249 -7.18 15.97 13.88
CA TYR A 249 -5.74 16.01 14.14
C TYR A 249 -4.88 15.57 12.95
N ILE A 250 -5.49 15.28 11.79
CA ILE A 250 -4.85 15.00 10.50
C ILE A 250 -5.24 16.11 9.52
#